data_AF-A0A2N2M1Y1-F1
#
_entry.id   AF-A0A2N2M1Y1-F1
#
_cell.length_a   1.000
_cell.length_b   1.000
_cell.length_c   1.000
_cell.angle_alpha   90.00
_cell.angle_beta   90.00
_cell.angle_gamma   90.00
#
_symmetry.space_group_name_H-M   'P 1'
#
loop_
_entity.id
_entity.type
_entity.pdbx_description
1 polymer ?
#
loop_
_entity_poly.entity_id
_entity_poly.type
_entity_poly.pdbx_seq_one_letter_code
_entity_poly.pdbx_strand_id
1 'polypeptide(L)' 'MAMVEKGLFKIALRRSSNVKSTAAAFLGINRNTFTDKMEKLGINSEKTK' A
#
# COMPACT_ATOMS: atom_id res chain seq x y z
N MET A 1 8.29 -9.65 -10.84
CA MET A 1 7.69 -8.31 -10.62
C MET A 1 7.11 -8.12 -9.21
N ALA A 2 6.47 -9.14 -8.62
CA ALA A 2 5.80 -9.02 -7.31
C ALA A 2 6.68 -8.52 -6.14
N MET A 3 8.00 -8.80 -6.13
CA MET A 3 8.92 -8.34 -5.09
C MET A 3 9.07 -6.81 -5.07
N VAL A 4 9.15 -6.18 -6.25
CA VAL A 4 9.31 -4.73 -6.41
C VAL A 4 8.00 -4.01 -6.06
N GLU A 5 6.87 -4.51 -6.56
CA GLU A 5 5.55 -3.98 -6.18
C GLU A 5 5.33 -4.08 -4.67
N LYS A 6 5.66 -5.22 -4.04
CA LYS A 6 5.53 -5.38 -2.58
C LYS A 6 6.42 -4.40 -1.80
N GLY A 7 7.63 -4.12 -2.29
CA GLY A 7 8.52 -3.11 -1.74
C GLY A 7 7.93 -1.70 -1.82
N LEU A 8 7.45 -1.30 -3.01
CA LEU A 8 6.83 0.01 -3.24
C LEU A 8 5.61 0.23 -2.35
N PHE A 9 4.73 -0.76 -2.23
CA PHE A 9 3.53 -0.67 -1.40
C PHE A 9 3.88 -0.54 0.09
N LYS A 10 4.90 -1.26 0.58
CA LYS A 10 5.39 -1.12 1.97
C LYS A 10 5.99 0.27 2.22
N ILE A 11 6.75 0.82 1.27
CA ILE A 11 7.32 2.17 1.39
C ILE A 11 6.20 3.22 1.41
N ALA A 12 5.21 3.10 0.52
CA ALA A 12 4.06 3.99 0.47
C ALA A 12 3.25 3.97 1.78
N LEU A 13 3.00 2.77 2.33
CA LEU A 13 2.32 2.61 3.62
C LEU A 13 3.11 3.23 4.77
N ARG A 14 4.42 2.96 4.85
CA ARG A 14 5.30 3.52 5.89
C ARG A 14 5.34 5.05 5.82
N ARG A 15 5.44 5.62 4.61
CA ARG A 15 5.43 7.08 4.41
C ARG A 15 4.10 7.71 4.78
N SER A 16 3.01 6.96 4.65
CA SER A 16 1.64 7.39 4.88
C SER A 16 1.10 7.04 6.27
N SER A 17 1.95 6.62 7.21
CA SER A 17 1.52 6.17 8.55
C SER A 17 0.42 5.08 8.49
N ASN A 18 0.55 4.15 7.56
CA ASN A 18 -0.43 3.08 7.26
C ASN A 18 -1.82 3.57 6.81
N VAL A 19 -1.96 4.83 6.39
CA VAL A 19 -3.21 5.35 5.82
C VAL A 19 -3.31 4.98 4.33
N LYS A 20 -4.24 4.07 4.01
CA LYS A 20 -4.43 3.54 2.64
C LYS A 20 -4.72 4.62 1.60
N SER A 21 -5.57 5.60 1.92
CA SER A 21 -5.89 6.70 0.99
C SER A 21 -4.64 7.52 0.62
N THR A 22 -3.82 7.86 1.62
CA THR A 22 -2.59 8.64 1.42
C THR A 22 -1.52 7.82 0.69
N ALA A 23 -1.41 6.52 0.99
CA ALA A 23 -0.47 5.63 0.30
C ALA A 23 -0.85 5.41 -1.17
N ALA A 24 -2.16 5.32 -1.46
CA ALA A 24 -2.65 5.26 -2.83
C ALA A 24 -2.39 6.57 -3.59
N ALA A 25 -2.63 7.71 -2.95
CA ALA A 25 -2.30 9.03 -3.51
C ALA A 25 -0.79 9.18 -3.77
N PHE A 26 0.05 8.67 -2.88
CA PHE A 26 1.51 8.66 -3.04
C PHE A 26 1.97 7.83 -4.25
N LEU A 27 1.31 6.70 -4.52
CA LEU A 27 1.58 5.89 -5.72
C LEU A 27 0.84 6.38 -6.97
N GLY A 28 0.02 7.43 -6.87
CA GLY A 28 -0.76 7.96 -7.99
C GLY A 28 -1.85 7.01 -8.51
N ILE A 29 -2.39 6.13 -7.65
CA ILE A 29 -3.43 5.15 -8.03
C ILE A 29 -4.68 5.31 -7.18
N ASN A 30 -5.80 4.76 -7.66
CA ASN A 30 -7.04 4.74 -6.89
C ASN A 30 -6.88 3.89 -5.62
N ARG A 31 -7.49 4.34 -4.52
CA ARG A 31 -7.50 3.62 -3.23
C ARG A 31 -8.04 2.19 -3.36
N ASN A 32 -9.04 1.96 -4.18
CA ASN A 32 -9.62 0.63 -4.39
C ASN A 32 -8.60 -0.28 -5.06
N THR A 33 -7.98 0.17 -6.15
CA THR A 33 -6.88 -0.55 -6.81
C THR A 33 -5.71 -0.81 -5.88
N PHE A 34 -5.36 0.16 -5.03
CA PHE A 34 -4.32 0.00 -4.01
C PHE A 34 -4.69 -1.13 -3.03
N THR A 35 -5.93 -1.15 -2.57
CA THR A 35 -6.41 -2.18 -1.62
C THR A 35 -6.42 -3.57 -2.27
N ASP A 36 -6.97 -3.70 -3.48
CA ASP A 36 -6.99 -4.98 -4.21
C ASP A 36 -5.58 -5.51 -4.48
N LYS A 37 -4.64 -4.63 -4.83
CA LYS A 37 -3.24 -5.00 -5.02
C LYS A 37 -2.57 -5.40 -3.71
N MET A 38 -2.86 -4.72 -2.60
CA MET A 38 -2.34 -5.12 -1.29
C MET A 38 -2.79 -6.53 -0.90
N GLU A 39 -4.06 -6.87 -1.12
CA GLU A 39 -4.59 -8.22 -0.83
C GLU A 39 -3.90 -9.26 -1.71
N LYS A 40 -3.80 -9.01 -3.02
CA LYS A 40 -3.09 -9.89 -3.96
C LYS A 40 -1.61 -10.09 -3.62
N LEU A 41 -0.96 -9.07 -3.04
CA LEU A 41 0.45 -9.11 -2.62
C LEU A 41 0.64 -9.63 -1.18
N GLY A 42 -0.45 -9.91 -0.46
CA GLY A 42 -0.44 -10.34 0.95
C GLY A 42 0.21 -9.30 1.87
N ILE A 43 -0.13 -8.02 1.71
CA ILE A 43 0.36 -6.92 2.53
C ILE A 43 -0.73 -6.54 3.54
N ASN A 44 -0.53 -6.93 4.80
CA ASN A 44 -1.41 -6.49 5.89
C ASN A 44 -0.94 -5.12 6.37
N SER A 45 -1.79 -4.10 6.24
CA SER A 45 -1.58 -2.84 6.97
C SER A 45 -1.96 -3.07 8.42
N GLU A 46 -0.99 -3.39 9.26
CA GLU A 46 -1.20 -3.32 10.70
C GLU A 46 -1.42 -1.85 11.06
N LYS A 47 -2.64 -1.51 11.50
CA LYS A 47 -2.88 -0.20 12.09
C LYS A 47 -2.00 -0.12 13.32
N THR A 48 -0.93 0.68 13.25
CA THR A 48 -0.24 1.11 14.47
C THR A 48 -1.28 1.89 15.28
N LYS A 49 -1.56 1.40 16.49
CA LYS A 49 -2.63 1.88 17.36
C LYS A 49 -2.19 3.15 18.07
#